data_AF-A0A9E5BMW1-F1
#
_entry.id   AF-A0A9E5BMW1-F1
#
_cell.length_a   1.000
_cell.length_b   1.000
_cell.length_c   1.000
_cell.angle_alpha   90.00
_cell.angle_beta   90.00
_cell.angle_gamma   90.00
#
_symmetry.space_group_name_H-M   'P 1'
#
loop_
_entity.id
_entity.type
_entity.pdbx_description
1 polymer ?
#
loop_
_entity_poly.entity_id
_entity_poly.type
_entity_poly.pdbx_seq_one_letter_code
_entity_poly.pdbx_strand_id
1 'polypeptide(L)'
;MTDTLLPRWSVADVHESFTARSFTDAMERTGANVARLEAQFEEHNIRAGKPHKPSKQEGEIANTVIGAMNETIKESEILGSYVYATVSTNTREETAQG
;
A
#
# COMPACT_ATOMS: atom_id res chain seq x y z
N MET A 1 0.10 -29.68 33.87
CA MET A 1 -0.53 -28.38 33.55
C MET A 1 -0.65 -28.32 32.04
N THR A 2 -1.83 -28.56 31.49
CA THR A 2 -2.11 -28.26 30.09
C THR A 2 -2.18 -26.74 29.98
N ASP A 3 -1.20 -26.15 29.32
CA ASP A 3 -1.14 -24.73 29.04
C ASP A 3 -2.29 -24.40 28.09
N THR A 4 -3.40 -23.89 28.64
CA THR A 4 -4.55 -23.49 27.84
C THR A 4 -4.16 -22.22 27.09
N LEU A 5 -3.71 -22.38 25.85
CA LEU A 5 -3.45 -21.26 24.94
C LEU A 5 -4.72 -20.43 24.82
N LEU A 6 -4.70 -19.24 25.43
CA LEU A 6 -5.76 -18.25 25.27
C LEU A 6 -5.77 -17.78 23.82
N PRO A 7 -6.95 -17.54 23.22
CA PRO A 7 -7.03 -17.00 21.87
C PRO A 7 -6.33 -15.64 21.83
N ARG A 8 -5.46 -15.48 20.83
CA ARG A 8 -4.79 -14.22 20.54
C ARG A 8 -5.38 -13.62 19.28
N TRP A 9 -5.46 -12.30 19.25
CA TRP A 9 -5.68 -11.59 18.00
C TRP A 9 -4.59 -12.00 17.01
N SER A 10 -4.98 -12.31 15.77
CA SER A 10 -4.08 -12.76 14.71
C SER A 10 -4.48 -12.08 13.41
N VAL A 11 -3.47 -11.66 12.65
CA VAL A 11 -3.59 -11.09 11.30
C VAL A 11 -2.95 -12.01 10.24
N ALA A 12 -2.73 -13.28 10.60
CA ALA A 12 -2.14 -14.28 9.73
C ALA A 12 -3.01 -14.60 8.49
N ASP A 13 -4.28 -14.22 8.52
CA ASP A 13 -5.21 -14.25 7.40
C ASP A 13 -4.90 -13.21 6.31
N VAL A 14 -4.18 -12.14 6.65
CA VAL A 14 -3.67 -11.15 5.69
C VAL A 14 -2.30 -11.57 5.16
N HIS A 15 -1.32 -11.74 6.07
CA HIS A 15 0.02 -12.26 5.76
C HIS A 15 0.50 -13.17 6.89
N GLU A 16 1.05 -14.34 6.53
CA GLU A 16 1.51 -15.34 7.50
C GLU A 16 2.65 -14.82 8.39
N SER A 17 3.58 -14.06 7.81
CA SER A 17 4.69 -13.41 8.50
C SER A 17 5.33 -12.34 7.61
N PHE A 18 6.23 -11.52 8.15
CA PHE A 18 7.02 -10.56 7.38
C PHE A 18 8.01 -11.20 6.40
N THR A 19 8.33 -12.48 6.55
CA THR A 19 9.18 -13.23 5.63
C THR A 19 8.37 -14.11 4.67
N ALA A 20 7.05 -14.15 4.81
CA ALA A 20 6.20 -14.92 3.92
C ALA A 20 6.18 -14.29 2.53
N ARG A 21 6.11 -15.14 1.49
CA ARG A 21 6.02 -14.67 0.10
C ARG A 21 4.87 -13.71 -0.12
N SER A 22 3.72 -13.94 0.54
CA SER A 22 2.57 -13.04 0.40
C SER A 22 2.90 -11.61 0.84
N PHE A 23 3.73 -11.42 1.87
CA PHE A 23 4.14 -10.11 2.34
C PHE A 23 5.23 -9.51 1.44
N THR A 24 6.29 -10.28 1.13
CA THR A 24 7.41 -9.78 0.30
C THR A 24 6.93 -9.40 -1.10
N ASP A 25 6.10 -10.25 -1.71
CA ASP A 25 5.54 -9.98 -3.04
C ASP A 25 4.63 -8.74 -3.02
N ALA A 26 3.88 -8.52 -1.93
CA ALA A 26 3.06 -7.33 -1.76
C ALA A 26 3.90 -6.06 -1.60
N MET A 27 4.99 -6.11 -0.82
CA MET A 27 5.95 -5.01 -0.69
C MET A 27 6.57 -4.65 -2.06
N GLU A 28 7.06 -5.65 -2.79
CA GLU A 28 7.63 -5.47 -4.13
C GLU A 28 6.60 -4.89 -5.11
N ARG A 29 5.38 -5.43 -5.12
CA ARG A 29 4.30 -4.96 -6.00
C ARG A 29 3.93 -3.51 -5.68
N THR A 30 3.85 -3.15 -4.40
CA THR A 30 3.56 -1.78 -3.97
C THR A 30 4.65 -0.82 -4.43
N GLY A 31 5.92 -1.16 -4.23
CA GLY A 31 7.04 -0.36 -4.73
C GLY A 31 7.02 -0.19 -6.25
N ALA A 32 6.74 -1.26 -6.99
CA ALA A 32 6.61 -1.22 -8.44
C ALA A 32 5.41 -0.36 -8.90
N ASN A 33 4.28 -0.40 -8.18
CA ASN A 33 3.11 0.41 -8.50
C ASN A 33 3.37 1.90 -8.27
N VAL A 34 4.05 2.27 -7.18
CA VAL A 34 4.49 3.64 -6.93
C VAL A 34 5.42 4.13 -8.06
N ALA A 35 6.43 3.35 -8.45
CA ALA A 35 7.34 3.73 -9.53
C ALA A 35 6.61 3.92 -10.88
N ARG A 36 5.60 3.08 -11.18
CA ARG A 36 4.76 3.25 -12.38
C ARG A 36 3.90 4.51 -12.29
N LEU A 37 3.35 4.81 -11.12
CA LEU A 37 2.55 6.01 -10.90
C LEU A 37 3.40 7.27 -11.10
N GLU A 38 4.61 7.32 -10.53
CA GLU A 38 5.57 8.40 -10.75
C GLU A 38 5.85 8.60 -12.24
N ALA A 39 6.11 7.51 -12.98
CA ALA A 39 6.34 7.57 -14.43
C ALA A 39 5.12 8.13 -15.19
N GLN A 40 3.88 7.81 -14.80
CA GLN A 40 2.68 8.41 -15.43
C GLN A 40 2.55 9.91 -15.16
N PHE A 41 2.91 10.36 -13.96
CA PHE A 41 2.95 11.78 -13.64
C PHE A 41 3.99 12.51 -14.48
N GLU A 42 5.18 11.92 -14.70
CA GLU A 42 6.19 12.46 -15.61
C GLU A 42 5.69 12.50 -17.06
N GLU A 43 5.18 11.38 -17.58
CA GLU A 43 4.71 11.23 -18.96
C GLU A 43 3.64 12.27 -19.32
N HIS A 44 2.71 12.53 -18.40
CA HIS A 44 1.64 13.50 -18.58
C HIS A 44 2.00 14.92 -18.10
N ASN A 45 3.22 15.14 -17.62
CA ASN A 45 3.69 16.41 -17.07
C ASN A 45 2.74 16.98 -15.99
N ILE A 46 2.26 16.12 -15.10
CA ILE A 46 1.31 16.50 -14.04
C ILE A 46 2.09 17.18 -12.91
N ARG A 47 1.91 18.51 -12.82
CA ARG A 47 2.62 19.40 -11.90
C ARG A 47 1.71 20.54 -11.44
N ALA A 48 2.18 21.32 -10.46
CA ALA A 48 1.57 22.61 -10.17
C ALA A 48 1.61 23.51 -11.42
N GLY A 49 0.50 24.17 -11.70
CA GLY A 49 0.33 25.04 -12.87
C GLY A 49 -0.66 26.17 -12.61
N LYS A 50 -0.86 27.05 -13.59
CA LYS A 50 -1.90 28.10 -13.48
C LYS A 50 -3.27 27.46 -13.67
N PRO A 51 -4.26 27.76 -12.81
CA PRO A 51 -5.63 27.28 -13.01
C PRO A 51 -6.18 27.68 -14.39
N HIS A 52 -6.78 26.73 -15.08
CA HIS A 52 -7.49 26.94 -16.35
C HIS A 52 -8.71 26.02 -16.43
N LYS A 53 -9.55 26.25 -17.45
CA LYS A 53 -10.62 25.30 -17.78
C LYS A 53 -9.97 24.03 -18.36
N PRO A 54 -10.24 22.83 -17.83
CA PRO A 54 -9.70 21.60 -18.39
C PRO A 54 -10.23 21.31 -19.79
N SER A 55 -9.37 20.78 -20.65
CA SER A 55 -9.70 20.17 -21.92
C SER A 55 -10.23 18.74 -21.71
N LYS A 56 -10.79 18.16 -22.78
CA LYS A 56 -11.25 16.77 -22.75
C LYS A 56 -10.09 15.79 -22.50
N GLN A 57 -8.95 16.02 -23.16
CA GLN A 57 -7.76 15.19 -23.02
C GLN A 57 -7.20 15.22 -21.59
N GLU A 58 -7.15 16.39 -20.95
CA GLU A 58 -6.72 16.50 -19.55
C GLU A 58 -7.67 15.74 -18.61
N GLY A 59 -8.97 15.74 -18.89
CA GLY A 59 -9.94 14.93 -18.15
C GLY A 59 -9.72 13.42 -18.31
N GLU A 60 -9.41 12.96 -19.52
CA GLU A 60 -9.11 11.55 -19.80
C GLU A 60 -7.80 11.11 -19.10
N ILE A 61 -6.76 11.95 -19.14
CA ILE A 61 -5.49 11.73 -18.43
C ILE A 61 -5.72 11.67 -16.92
N ALA A 62 -6.45 12.64 -16.36
CA ALA A 62 -6.73 12.67 -14.93
C ALA A 62 -7.47 11.41 -14.48
N ASN A 63 -8.44 10.91 -15.25
CA ASN A 63 -9.17 9.70 -14.91
C ASN A 63 -8.26 8.46 -14.87
N THR A 64 -7.36 8.32 -15.83
CA THR A 64 -6.36 7.24 -15.86
C THR A 64 -5.45 7.29 -14.62
N VAL A 65 -4.87 8.45 -14.34
CA VAL A 65 -3.90 8.61 -13.25
C VAL A 65 -4.57 8.47 -11.88
N ILE A 66 -5.77 9.01 -11.69
CA ILE A 66 -6.55 8.82 -10.46
C ILE A 66 -6.91 7.34 -10.26
N GLY A 67 -7.26 6.62 -11.34
CA GLY A 67 -7.49 5.18 -11.27
C GLY A 67 -6.26 4.41 -10.79
N ALA A 68 -5.09 4.69 -11.37
CA ALA A 68 -3.83 4.08 -10.95
C ALA A 68 -3.43 4.43 -9.51
N MET A 69 -3.66 5.68 -9.10
CA MET A 69 -3.42 6.15 -7.74
C MET A 69 -4.32 5.43 -6.73
N ASN A 70 -5.61 5.29 -7.02
CA ASN A 70 -6.56 4.60 -6.14
C ASN A 70 -6.18 3.14 -5.94
N GLU A 71 -5.77 2.44 -7.00
CA GLU A 71 -5.32 1.04 -6.87
C GLU A 71 -4.04 0.93 -6.04
N THR A 72 -3.07 1.83 -6.27
CA THR A 72 -1.83 1.89 -5.50
C THR A 72 -2.09 2.13 -4.01
N ILE A 73 -2.98 3.08 -3.69
CA ILE A 73 -3.38 3.39 -2.31
C ILE A 73 -4.01 2.15 -1.67
N LYS A 74 -4.99 1.54 -2.33
CA LYS A 74 -5.69 0.36 -1.82
C LYS A 74 -4.74 -0.80 -1.51
N GLU A 75 -3.76 -1.07 -2.37
CA GLU A 75 -2.76 -2.12 -2.10
C GLU A 75 -1.86 -1.74 -0.91
N SER A 76 -1.42 -0.48 -0.84
CA SER A 76 -0.57 0.01 0.26
C SER A 76 -1.28 0.02 1.62
N GLU A 77 -2.59 0.28 1.65
CA GLU A 77 -3.39 0.30 2.88
C GLU A 77 -3.49 -1.08 3.53
N ILE A 78 -3.53 -2.16 2.75
CA ILE A 78 -3.54 -3.53 3.27
C ILE A 78 -2.23 -3.84 3.99
N LEU A 79 -1.09 -3.51 3.36
CA LEU A 79 0.24 -3.67 3.96
C LEU A 79 0.38 -2.82 5.24
N GLY A 80 0.02 -1.55 5.16
CA GLY A 80 0.08 -0.64 6.31
C GLY A 80 -0.78 -1.11 7.47
N SER A 81 -1.98 -1.63 7.18
CA SER A 81 -2.88 -2.19 8.20
C SER A 81 -2.31 -3.45 8.86
N TYR A 82 -1.67 -4.33 8.09
CA TYR A 82 -1.00 -5.53 8.63
C TYR A 82 0.16 -5.17 9.57
N VAL A 83 1.02 -4.24 9.14
CA VAL A 83 2.15 -3.74 9.94
C VAL A 83 1.62 -3.10 11.23
N TYR A 84 0.66 -2.18 11.13
CA TYR A 84 0.09 -1.48 12.27
C TYR A 84 -0.59 -2.44 13.27
N ALA A 85 -1.37 -3.40 12.79
CA ALA A 85 -2.01 -4.40 13.65
C ALA A 85 -0.98 -5.27 14.37
N THR A 86 0.14 -5.59 13.72
CA THR A 86 1.23 -6.36 14.34
C THR A 86 1.95 -5.57 15.43
N VAL A 87 2.33 -4.31 15.17
CA VAL A 87 2.96 -3.42 16.16
C VAL A 87 2.03 -3.14 17.35
N SER A 88 0.76 -2.88 17.10
CA SER A 88 -0.22 -2.60 18.18
C SER A 88 -0.50 -3.82 19.06
N THR A 89 -0.33 -5.04 18.52
CA THR A 89 -0.48 -6.29 19.27
C THR A 89 0.80 -6.69 20.00
N ASN A 90 1.97 -6.50 19.38
CA ASN A 90 3.28 -6.75 19.95
C ASN A 90 4.23 -5.60 19.61
N THR A 91 4.31 -4.62 20.50
CA THR A 91 5.16 -3.45 20.31
C THR A 91 6.66 -3.74 20.35
N ARG A 92 7.09 -5.00 20.59
CA ARG A 92 8.50 -5.43 20.57
C ARG A 92 8.88 -6.21 19.31
N GLU A 93 7.99 -6.32 18.33
CA GLU A 93 8.33 -6.97 17.07
C GLU A 93 9.23 -6.02 16.26
N GLU A 94 10.52 -6.38 16.15
CA GLU A 94 11.56 -5.51 15.56
C GLU A 94 11.33 -5.27 14.06
N THR A 95 10.86 -6.28 13.32
CA THR A 95 10.65 -6.20 11.87
C THR A 95 9.53 -5.20 11.48
N ALA A 96 8.53 -5.04 12.33
CA ALA A 96 7.35 -4.22 12.14
C ALA A 96 7.58 -2.78 12.61
N GLN A 97 8.58 -2.54 13.45
CA GLN A 97 8.99 -1.20 13.87
C GLN A 97 9.77 -0.46 12.76
N GLY A 98 10.46 -1.18 11.87
CA GLY A 98 11.24 -0.64 10.76
C GLY A 98 12.70 -1.06 10.78
#